data_AF-A0A2W1BNH1-F1
#
_entry.id   AF-A0A2W1BNH1-F1
#
_cell.length_a   1.000
_cell.length_b   1.000
_cell.length_c   1.000
_cell.angle_alpha   90.00
_cell.angle_beta   90.00
_cell.angle_gamma   90.00
#
_symmetry.space_group_name_H-M   'P 1'
#
loop_
_entity.id
_entity.type
_entity.pdbx_description
1 polymer ?
#
loop_
_entity_poly.entity_id
_entity_poly.type
_entity_poly.pdbx_seq_one_letter_code
_entity_poly.pdbx_strand_id
1 'polypeptide(L)'
;MGAGRRIVAEHQVGLRTNSGFTIAMRSLHWLARTCGDNMIEVSGYQSESESETEITVTKKPKKTKATYITLVQGNKLLMFKGYSYSKNSKIRNGGYRYTCSRTLSEACKAYAHVSADDIVIKHTEHNHEPAKYIKVNNGRYIRINKN
;
A
#
# COMPACT_ATOMS: atom_id res chain seq x y z
N MET A 1 -0.11 0.46 -67.66
CA MET A 1 -0.45 -0.67 -66.77
C MET A 1 0.28 -0.43 -65.45
N GLY A 2 -0.29 -0.35 -64.26
CA GLY A 2 -1.59 -0.74 -63.73
C GLY A 2 -1.35 -1.44 -62.39
N ALA A 3 -1.60 -0.74 -61.27
CA ALA A 3 -1.80 -1.24 -59.89
C ALA A 3 -0.70 -2.14 -59.24
N GLY A 4 -0.42 -2.08 -57.94
CA GLY A 4 -1.11 -1.39 -56.87
C GLY A 4 -0.32 -1.50 -55.57
N ARG A 5 -0.54 -0.51 -54.70
CA ARG A 5 -0.24 -0.60 -53.27
C ARG A 5 -1.34 -1.43 -52.65
N ARG A 6 -0.98 -2.44 -51.84
CA ARG A 6 -1.91 -3.03 -50.88
C ARG A 6 -1.18 -3.26 -49.57
N ILE A 7 -1.38 -2.30 -48.68
CA ILE A 7 -1.16 -2.39 -47.25
C ILE A 7 -2.38 -3.14 -46.69
N VAL A 8 -2.16 -4.27 -46.04
CA VAL A 8 -3.11 -4.84 -45.09
C VAL A 8 -2.35 -5.13 -43.79
N ALA A 9 -2.67 -4.37 -42.76
CA ALA A 9 -2.24 -4.61 -41.40
C ALA A 9 -3.20 -5.66 -40.82
N GLU A 10 -2.67 -6.85 -40.56
CA GLU A 10 -3.41 -7.93 -39.93
C GLU A 10 -3.27 -7.80 -38.41
N HIS A 11 -4.34 -7.35 -37.75
CA HIS A 11 -4.48 -7.36 -36.31
C HIS A 11 -4.77 -8.79 -35.84
N GLN A 12 -3.78 -9.48 -35.28
CA GLN A 12 -4.01 -10.70 -34.51
C GLN A 12 -4.37 -10.34 -33.08
N VAL A 13 -5.67 -10.37 -32.77
CA VAL A 13 -6.17 -10.40 -31.39
C VAL A 13 -6.16 -11.86 -30.91
N GLY A 14 -5.15 -12.20 -30.11
CA GLY A 14 -5.07 -13.48 -29.42
C GLY A 14 -6.12 -13.58 -28.32
N LEU A 15 -7.17 -14.35 -28.56
CA LEU A 15 -8.13 -14.77 -27.53
C LEU A 15 -7.47 -15.85 -26.66
N ARG A 16 -7.06 -15.46 -25.45
CA ARG A 16 -6.69 -16.39 -24.37
C ARG A 16 -7.98 -17.01 -23.80
N THR A 17 -8.27 -18.25 -24.15
CA THR A 17 -9.26 -19.06 -23.42
C THR A 17 -8.56 -19.70 -22.23
N ASN A 18 -8.87 -19.22 -21.01
CA ASN A 18 -8.44 -19.91 -19.79
C ASN A 18 -9.39 -21.07 -19.53
N SER A 19 -8.79 -22.24 -19.41
CA SER A 19 -9.40 -23.54 -19.15
C SER A 19 -10.13 -23.59 -17.81
N GLY A 20 -11.38 -24.03 -17.87
CA GLY A 20 -11.96 -25.05 -16.99
C GLY A 20 -11.95 -24.80 -15.48
N PHE A 21 -13.11 -24.43 -14.94
CA PHE A 21 -13.59 -24.98 -13.67
C PHE A 21 -15.13 -24.94 -13.68
N THR A 22 -15.76 -26.04 -14.09
CA THR A 22 -17.19 -26.28 -13.91
C THR A 22 -17.37 -27.03 -12.59
N ILE A 23 -17.83 -26.34 -11.54
CA ILE A 23 -18.25 -27.02 -10.32
C ILE A 23 -19.70 -27.47 -10.52
N ALA A 24 -19.86 -28.76 -10.80
CA ALA A 24 -21.14 -29.44 -10.86
C ALA A 24 -21.68 -29.63 -9.43
N MET A 25 -22.78 -28.98 -9.08
CA MET A 25 -23.55 -29.30 -7.86
C MET A 25 -24.44 -30.51 -8.13
N ARG A 26 -23.99 -31.70 -7.75
CA ARG A 26 -24.82 -32.91 -7.75
C ARG A 26 -25.72 -32.92 -6.53
N SER A 27 -27.01 -32.79 -6.82
CA SER A 27 -28.13 -33.14 -5.93
C SER A 27 -27.99 -34.58 -5.43
N LEU A 28 -28.11 -34.77 -4.11
CA LEU A 28 -28.38 -36.08 -3.52
C LEU A 28 -29.61 -35.97 -2.62
N HIS A 29 -30.63 -36.67 -3.07
CA HIS A 29 -31.92 -36.95 -2.43
C HIS A 29 -31.69 -37.90 -1.23
N TRP A 30 -32.11 -37.49 -0.04
CA TRP A 30 -32.07 -38.34 1.17
C TRP A 30 -33.38 -39.12 1.31
N LEU A 31 -33.30 -40.44 1.30
CA LEU A 31 -34.39 -41.35 1.70
C LEU A 31 -34.49 -41.34 3.24
N ALA A 32 -35.63 -40.90 3.75
CA ALA A 32 -35.99 -40.98 5.16
C ALA A 32 -36.34 -42.42 5.55
N ARG A 33 -35.80 -42.90 6.67
CA ARG A 33 -36.27 -44.10 7.35
C ARG A 33 -36.28 -43.80 8.85
N THR A 34 -37.48 -43.88 9.44
CA THR A 34 -37.83 -43.55 10.81
C THR A 34 -37.41 -44.63 11.80
N CYS A 35 -36.97 -44.24 13.00
CA CYS A 35 -37.64 -44.46 14.30
C CYS A 35 -36.62 -44.66 15.45
N GLY A 36 -36.81 -43.98 16.58
CA GLY A 36 -36.31 -44.41 17.88
C GLY A 36 -35.40 -43.43 18.62
N ASP A 37 -36.03 -42.66 19.51
CA ASP A 37 -35.53 -42.23 20.83
C ASP A 37 -34.39 -41.19 20.97
N ASN A 38 -34.85 -40.00 21.36
CA ASN A 38 -34.27 -39.12 22.39
C ASN A 38 -32.84 -38.63 22.17
N MET A 39 -32.69 -37.46 21.54
CA MET A 39 -31.42 -36.74 21.50
C MET A 39 -31.68 -35.24 21.69
N ILE A 40 -31.06 -34.71 22.74
CA ILE A 40 -31.12 -33.33 23.23
C ILE A 40 -30.53 -32.40 22.17
N GLU A 41 -31.21 -31.29 21.90
CA GLU A 41 -30.73 -30.20 21.06
C GLU A 41 -29.48 -29.58 21.70
N VAL A 42 -28.32 -29.79 21.08
CA VAL A 42 -27.19 -28.86 21.20
C VAL A 42 -27.00 -28.24 19.82
N SER A 43 -27.63 -27.08 19.68
CA SER A 43 -27.36 -26.10 18.64
C SER A 43 -25.87 -25.76 18.58
N GLY A 44 -25.29 -25.70 17.39
CA GLY A 44 -24.08 -24.92 17.16
C GLY A 44 -22.97 -25.64 16.42
N TYR A 45 -23.16 -25.79 15.12
CA TYR A 45 -22.09 -25.94 14.15
C TYR A 45 -21.27 -24.65 14.09
N GLN A 46 -20.02 -24.69 14.52
CA GLN A 46 -19.01 -23.71 14.16
C GLN A 46 -17.86 -24.45 13.47
N SER A 47 -17.93 -24.53 12.16
CA SER A 47 -16.72 -24.60 11.34
C SER A 47 -16.46 -23.20 10.80
N GLU A 48 -15.48 -22.53 11.39
CA GLU A 48 -14.89 -21.32 10.84
C GLU A 48 -13.98 -21.75 9.68
N SER A 49 -14.56 -21.83 8.48
CA SER A 49 -13.77 -21.76 7.26
C SER A 49 -13.38 -20.29 7.08
N GLU A 50 -12.17 -19.94 7.47
CA GLU A 50 -11.54 -18.66 7.13
C GLU A 50 -11.36 -18.63 5.61
N SER A 51 -12.39 -18.14 4.91
CA SER A 51 -12.28 -17.75 3.53
C SER A 51 -11.32 -16.56 3.47
N GLU A 52 -10.13 -16.79 2.94
CA GLU A 52 -9.25 -15.74 2.42
C GLU A 52 -10.01 -14.99 1.33
N THR A 53 -10.79 -13.99 1.75
CA THR A 53 -11.42 -13.06 0.82
C THR A 53 -10.34 -12.13 0.31
N GLU A 54 -9.98 -12.37 -0.93
CA GLU A 54 -9.17 -11.52 -1.78
C GLU A 54 -9.83 -10.13 -1.87
N ILE A 55 -9.43 -9.21 -0.98
CA ILE A 55 -9.99 -7.86 -0.93
C ILE A 55 -9.35 -7.04 -2.07
N THR A 56 -9.92 -7.09 -3.26
CA THR A 56 -9.58 -6.18 -4.37
C THR A 56 -10.15 -4.78 -4.09
N VAL A 57 -9.56 -4.10 -3.12
CA VAL A 57 -9.93 -2.72 -2.75
C VAL A 57 -9.35 -1.76 -3.79
N THR A 58 -10.10 -1.44 -4.84
CA THR A 58 -9.80 -0.33 -5.77
C THR A 58 -10.09 1.05 -5.14
N LYS A 59 -9.65 1.27 -3.89
CA LYS A 59 -9.73 2.60 -3.27
C LYS A 59 -8.55 3.41 -3.77
N LYS A 60 -8.82 4.48 -4.53
CA LYS A 60 -7.82 5.49 -4.91
C LYS A 60 -7.00 5.90 -3.68
N PRO A 61 -5.67 6.01 -3.76
CA PRO A 61 -4.84 6.33 -2.60
C PRO A 61 -5.22 7.70 -2.06
N LYS A 62 -5.55 7.76 -0.77
CA LYS A 62 -5.81 9.03 -0.08
C LYS A 62 -4.51 9.83 -0.05
N LYS A 63 -4.58 11.08 -0.52
CA LYS A 63 -3.45 12.02 -0.50
C LYS A 63 -3.17 12.43 0.95
N THR A 64 -1.92 12.31 1.40
CA THR A 64 -1.52 12.67 2.76
C THR A 64 -0.75 13.98 2.75
N LYS A 65 -1.10 14.90 3.66
CA LYS A 65 -0.40 16.18 3.83
C LYS A 65 0.94 15.98 4.55
N ALA A 66 1.95 16.73 4.12
CA ALA A 66 3.25 16.82 4.74
C ALA A 66 3.19 17.61 6.06
N THR A 67 3.88 17.12 7.09
CA THR A 67 4.05 17.86 8.36
C THR A 67 5.50 18.30 8.47
N TYR A 68 5.74 19.53 8.90
CA TYR A 68 7.11 20.06 9.05
C TYR A 68 7.42 20.31 10.52
N ILE A 69 8.65 19.98 10.90
CA ILE A 69 9.19 20.28 12.23
C ILE A 69 10.44 21.14 12.08
N THR A 70 10.68 22.00 13.07
CA THR A 70 11.88 22.82 13.14
C THR A 70 12.68 22.40 14.37
N LEU A 71 13.92 21.98 14.15
CA LEU A 71 14.81 21.59 15.24
C LEU A 71 15.28 22.83 16.01
N VAL A 72 15.76 22.61 17.25
CA VAL A 72 16.39 23.68 18.05
C VAL A 72 17.56 24.35 17.33
N GLN A 73 18.28 23.59 16.51
CA GLN A 73 19.39 24.03 15.65
C GLN A 73 18.95 24.87 14.44
N GLY A 74 17.64 25.04 14.21
CA GLY A 74 17.09 25.79 13.07
C GLY A 74 16.81 24.96 11.81
N ASN A 75 17.24 23.69 11.78
CA ASN A 75 17.00 22.80 10.65
C ASN A 75 15.51 22.45 10.52
N LYS A 76 14.90 22.76 9.36
CA LYS A 76 13.52 22.37 9.03
C LYS A 76 13.50 21.00 8.36
N LEU A 77 12.82 20.05 8.98
CA LEU A 77 12.66 18.68 8.48
C LEU A 77 11.20 18.39 8.13
N LEU A 78 11.01 17.51 7.16
CA LEU A 78 9.73 16.89 6.87
C LEU A 78 9.53 15.70 7.81
N MET A 79 8.40 15.66 8.49
CA MET A 79 7.96 14.54 9.31
C MET A 79 6.85 13.78 8.57
N PHE A 80 7.08 12.50 8.30
CA PHE A 80 6.11 11.64 7.65
C PHE A 80 6.22 10.20 8.16
N LYS A 81 5.10 9.64 8.66
CA LYS A 81 5.03 8.29 9.27
C LYS A 81 6.07 8.05 10.38
N GLY A 82 6.39 9.08 11.17
CA GLY A 82 7.40 9.01 12.23
C GLY A 82 8.85 9.12 11.75
N TYR A 83 9.08 9.16 10.44
CA TYR A 83 10.41 9.35 9.86
C TYR A 83 10.65 10.82 9.52
N SER A 84 11.91 11.22 9.68
CA SER A 84 12.40 12.57 9.39
C SER A 84 13.16 12.59 8.07
N TYR A 85 12.85 13.59 7.24
CA TYR A 85 13.51 13.77 5.96
C TYR A 85 14.07 15.19 5.80
N SER A 86 15.25 15.27 5.22
CA SER A 86 15.94 16.51 4.87
C SER A 86 15.60 16.91 3.44
N LYS A 87 15.47 18.21 3.21
CA LYS A 87 15.20 18.76 1.87
C LYS A 87 16.43 18.56 0.99
N ASN A 88 16.26 17.96 -0.19
CA ASN A 88 17.37 17.69 -1.11
C ASN A 88 17.29 18.59 -2.37
N SER A 89 16.49 18.20 -3.36
CA SER A 89 16.44 18.88 -4.66
C SER A 89 15.00 19.17 -5.11
N LYS A 90 14.85 20.08 -6.08
CA LYS A 90 13.58 20.36 -6.75
C LYS A 90 13.24 19.26 -7.76
N ILE A 91 11.97 18.96 -7.90
CA ILE A 91 11.42 18.01 -8.89
C ILE A 91 10.83 18.81 -10.06
N ARG A 92 10.86 18.25 -11.27
CA ARG A 92 10.36 18.88 -12.51
C ARG A 92 8.92 19.43 -12.40
N ASN A 93 8.07 18.82 -11.57
CA ASN A 93 6.67 19.20 -11.37
C ASN A 93 6.48 20.27 -10.26
N GLY A 94 7.51 21.05 -9.92
CA GLY A 94 7.44 22.10 -8.89
C GLY A 94 7.50 21.61 -7.45
N GLY A 95 7.60 20.29 -7.24
CA GLY A 95 7.75 19.67 -5.93
C GLY A 95 9.20 19.64 -5.43
N TYR A 96 9.39 19.02 -4.27
CA TYR A 96 10.71 18.78 -3.68
C TYR A 96 10.91 17.29 -3.36
N ARG A 97 12.14 16.83 -3.60
CA ARG A 97 12.62 15.54 -3.14
C ARG A 97 13.23 15.72 -1.76
N TYR A 98 12.76 14.90 -0.82
CA TYR A 98 13.26 14.80 0.52
C TYR A 98 13.95 13.44 0.70
N THR A 99 15.10 13.42 1.35
CA THR A 99 15.88 12.21 1.64
C THR A 99 15.85 11.94 3.14
N CYS A 100 15.93 10.67 3.54
CA CYS A 100 15.96 10.34 4.97
C CYS A 100 17.14 11.05 5.67
N SER A 101 16.90 11.60 6.87
CA SER A 101 17.98 12.22 7.64
C SER A 101 19.07 11.24 8.09
N ARG A 102 18.79 9.92 8.03
CA ARG A 102 19.74 8.85 8.36
C ARG A 102 20.47 8.26 7.16
N THR A 103 20.44 8.93 6.00
CA THR A 103 21.20 8.47 4.83
C THR A 103 22.70 8.39 5.12
N LEU A 104 23.27 9.32 5.90
CA LEU A 104 24.70 9.30 6.23
C LEU A 104 25.04 8.36 7.40
N SER A 105 24.15 8.21 8.38
CA SER A 105 24.42 7.40 9.58
C SER A 105 24.10 5.92 9.41
N GLU A 106 23.03 5.58 8.68
CA GLU A 106 22.50 4.21 8.55
C GLU A 106 22.46 3.74 7.08
N ALA A 107 23.15 4.47 6.19
CA ALA A 107 23.12 4.24 4.74
C ALA A 107 21.69 4.17 4.15
N CYS A 108 20.71 4.83 4.79
CA CYS A 108 19.31 4.73 4.41
C CYS A 108 19.05 5.40 3.05
N LYS A 109 18.54 4.63 2.08
CA LYS A 109 18.23 5.12 0.73
C LYS A 109 16.79 5.64 0.60
N ALA A 110 16.09 5.81 1.72
CA ALA A 110 14.69 6.20 1.69
C ALA A 110 14.50 7.66 1.24
N TYR A 111 13.48 7.91 0.42
CA TYR A 111 13.13 9.23 -0.06
C TYR A 111 11.62 9.44 -0.13
N ALA A 112 11.22 10.71 -0.07
CA ALA A 112 9.84 11.15 -0.24
C ALA A 112 9.76 12.29 -1.27
N HIS A 113 8.73 12.27 -2.10
CA HIS A 113 8.43 13.35 -3.04
C HIS A 113 7.22 14.11 -2.54
N VAL A 114 7.37 15.42 -2.42
CA VAL A 114 6.32 16.33 -1.98
C VAL A 114 5.95 17.26 -3.12
N SER A 115 4.65 17.42 -3.38
CA SER A 115 4.11 18.38 -4.37
C SER A 115 4.38 19.83 -3.95
N ALA A 116 4.08 20.78 -4.82
CA ALA A 116 4.03 22.19 -4.43
C ALA A 116 2.96 22.47 -3.36
N ASP A 117 1.89 21.66 -3.32
CA ASP A 117 0.78 21.77 -2.36
C ASP A 117 1.05 21.07 -1.01
N ASP A 118 2.31 20.76 -0.70
CA ASP A 118 2.71 20.04 0.51
C ASP A 118 2.03 18.65 0.66
N ILE A 119 1.76 17.98 -0.46
CA ILE A 119 1.19 16.63 -0.48
C ILE A 119 2.31 15.62 -0.76
N VAL A 120 2.40 14.57 0.06
CA VAL A 120 3.33 13.46 -0.18
C VAL A 120 2.80 12.59 -1.32
N ILE A 121 3.50 12.63 -2.46
CA ILE A 121 3.14 11.91 -3.70
C ILE A 121 3.69 10.49 -3.66
N LYS A 122 4.95 10.34 -3.24
CA LYS A 122 5.67 9.07 -3.21
C LYS A 122 6.53 9.00 -1.96
N HIS A 123 6.65 7.83 -1.38
CA HIS A 123 7.64 7.52 -0.36
C HIS A 123 8.17 6.11 -0.57
N THR A 124 9.33 5.82 0.01
CA THR A 124 9.91 4.47 0.04
C THR A 124 10.02 3.96 1.47
N GLU A 125 10.34 2.67 1.61
CA GLU A 125 10.57 2.03 2.90
C GLU A 125 11.93 2.42 3.50
N HIS A 126 12.04 2.29 4.82
CA HIS A 126 13.25 2.57 5.59
C HIS A 126 13.84 1.26 6.10
N ASN A 127 15.16 1.18 6.13
CA ASN A 127 15.92 0.06 6.67
C ASN A 127 16.26 0.22 8.16
N HIS A 128 15.63 1.17 8.85
CA HIS A 128 15.91 1.48 10.23
C HIS A 128 14.64 1.90 10.97
N GLU A 129 14.70 1.88 12.29
CA GLU A 129 13.62 2.37 13.12
C GLU A 129 13.51 3.90 13.11
N PRO A 130 12.30 4.45 13.32
CA PRO A 130 12.09 5.89 13.44
C PRO A 130 12.96 6.57 14.51
N ALA A 131 13.29 7.84 14.31
CA ALA A 131 13.95 8.66 15.34
C ALA A 131 12.91 9.27 16.27
N LYS A 132 13.22 9.34 17.57
CA LYS A 132 12.37 10.00 18.57
C LYS A 132 12.71 11.49 18.64
N TYR A 133 11.68 12.32 18.68
CA TYR A 133 11.79 13.77 18.80
C TYR A 133 10.94 14.27 19.97
N ILE A 134 11.49 15.18 20.77
CA ILE A 134 10.77 15.86 21.86
C ILE A 134 10.49 17.29 21.43
N LYS A 135 9.23 17.71 21.56
CA LYS A 135 8.83 19.11 21.38
C LYS A 135 9.12 19.87 22.67
N VAL A 136 9.87 20.97 22.58
CA VAL A 136 10.09 21.90 23.69
C VAL A 136 9.00 22.98 23.73
N ASN A 137 8.88 23.70 24.85
CA ASN A 137 7.84 24.71 25.03
C ASN A 137 7.87 25.82 23.96
N ASN A 138 9.04 26.10 23.38
CA ASN A 138 9.21 27.08 22.30
C ASN A 138 8.81 26.56 20.90
N GLY A 139 8.06 25.46 20.81
CA GLY A 139 7.61 24.87 19.54
C GLY A 139 8.71 24.21 18.68
N ARG A 140 9.96 24.21 19.16
CA ARG A 140 11.10 23.55 18.50
C ARG A 140 11.21 22.08 18.90
N TYR A 141 12.02 21.32 18.17
CA TYR A 141 12.22 19.88 18.40
C TYR A 141 13.68 19.53 18.70
N ILE A 142 13.88 18.58 19.61
CA ILE A 142 15.18 17.98 19.94
C ILE A 142 15.14 16.51 19.54
N ARG A 143 16.15 16.04 18.80
CA ARG A 143 16.33 14.62 18.46
C ARG A 143 16.94 13.91 19.66
N ILE A 144 16.34 12.79 20.08
CA ILE A 144 16.91 11.91 21.10
C ILE A 144 17.79 10.87 20.41
N ASN A 145 19.06 10.74 20.83
CA ASN A 145 19.92 9.65 20.41
C ASN A 145 19.58 8.40 21.23
N LYS A 146 19.56 7.23 20.58
CA LYS A 146 19.51 5.96 21.30
C LYS A 146 20.89 5.72 21.89
N ASN A 147 20.95 5.42 23.18
CA ASN A 147 22.16 5.01 23.90
C ASN A 147 22.26 3.49 23.92
#